data_AF-A0A7G8WCE1-F1
#
_entry.id   AF-A0A7G8WCE1-F1
#
_cell.length_a   1.000
_cell.length_b   1.000
_cell.length_c   1.000
_cell.angle_alpha   90.00
_cell.angle_beta   90.00
_cell.angle_gamma   90.00
#
_symmetry.space_group_name_H-M   'P 1'
#
loop_
_entity.id
_entity.type
_entity.pdbx_description
1 polymer ?
#
loop_
_entity_poly.entity_id
_entity_poly.type
_entity_poly.pdbx_seq_one_letter_code
_entity_poly.pdbx_strand_id
1 'polypeptide(L)'
;MKNIIIVLILSTVISCQSKDHGQQNQITIPKITVLDTDFSKGRLTLEHDINLQDLEHFHGHLCDGLVQGFLGIKAGMYVLYPNGIIDRTNTRIVSKSSPCLTDAAIYLTGGRYQYNSFYVDNTITNGFYIMQRIDNLKTVKIQMNLGVKPPEIDIMGAKAIKGTLSSCDLEILKALENQFAQHLLNTDSKTNFTVTELTNFKWNPLVKHDYTKTDILNKNKSICN
;
A
#
# COMPACT_ATOMS: atom_id res chain seq x y z
N MET A 1 -43.84 -73.27 20.63
CA MET A 1 -42.49 -73.02 20.08
C MET A 1 -42.54 -71.91 19.05
N LYS A 2 -42.03 -70.73 19.39
CA LYS A 2 -41.61 -69.68 18.44
C LYS A 2 -40.70 -68.72 19.22
N ASN A 3 -39.40 -68.89 19.05
CA ASN A 3 -38.39 -68.04 19.68
C ASN A 3 -38.33 -66.71 18.94
N ILE A 4 -38.54 -65.61 19.66
CA ILE A 4 -38.31 -64.25 19.16
C ILE A 4 -36.84 -63.95 19.38
N ILE A 5 -36.07 -63.87 18.29
CA ILE A 5 -34.69 -63.38 18.30
C ILE A 5 -34.76 -61.87 18.13
N ILE A 6 -34.44 -61.12 19.20
CA ILE A 6 -34.22 -59.67 19.13
C ILE A 6 -32.79 -59.47 18.61
N VAL A 7 -32.67 -58.98 17.38
CA VAL A 7 -31.38 -58.54 16.81
C VAL A 7 -31.16 -57.10 17.26
N LEU A 8 -30.26 -56.90 18.22
CA LEU A 8 -29.73 -55.57 18.54
C LEU A 8 -28.77 -55.14 17.42
N ILE A 9 -29.19 -54.17 16.61
CA ILE A 9 -28.31 -53.50 15.65
C ILE A 9 -27.51 -52.44 16.44
N LEU A 10 -26.25 -52.74 16.73
CA LEU A 10 -25.29 -51.80 17.29
C LEU A 10 -24.82 -50.87 16.16
N SER A 11 -25.44 -49.70 16.03
CA SER A 11 -24.97 -48.65 15.14
C SER A 11 -23.70 -48.02 15.70
N THR A 12 -22.55 -48.44 15.18
CA THR A 12 -21.27 -47.75 15.41
C THR A 12 -21.26 -46.46 14.58
N VAL A 13 -21.55 -45.34 15.24
CA VAL A 13 -21.25 -44.01 14.69
C VAL A 13 -19.72 -43.86 14.65
N ILE A 14 -19.14 -44.15 13.48
CA ILE A 14 -17.77 -43.76 13.16
C ILE A 14 -17.77 -42.25 13.03
N SER A 15 -17.38 -41.57 14.11
CA SER A 15 -17.05 -40.15 14.09
C SER A 15 -15.81 -39.96 13.22
N CYS A 16 -16.00 -39.49 11.99
CA CYS A 16 -14.92 -38.90 11.20
C CYS A 16 -14.48 -37.61 11.88
N GLN A 17 -13.52 -37.71 12.79
CA GLN A 17 -12.70 -36.55 13.16
C GLN A 17 -11.83 -36.21 11.95
N SER A 18 -12.25 -35.22 11.17
CA SER A 18 -11.33 -34.50 10.29
C SER A 18 -10.26 -33.87 11.17
N LYS A 19 -9.05 -34.43 11.12
CA LYS A 19 -7.85 -33.74 11.58
C LYS A 19 -7.65 -32.54 10.67
N ASP A 20 -8.22 -31.42 11.08
CA ASP A 20 -7.96 -30.12 10.49
C ASP A 20 -6.53 -29.72 10.89
N HIS A 21 -5.54 -30.22 10.15
CA HIS A 21 -4.18 -29.68 10.16
C HIS A 21 -4.18 -28.40 9.31
N GLY A 22 -4.97 -27.43 9.72
CA GLY A 22 -4.83 -26.04 9.29
C GLY A 22 -3.59 -25.47 9.95
N GLN A 23 -2.44 -25.59 9.30
CA GLN A 23 -1.40 -24.58 9.47
C GLN A 23 -2.00 -23.27 8.96
N GLN A 24 -2.62 -22.52 9.88
CA GLN A 24 -2.95 -21.12 9.64
C GLN A 24 -1.62 -20.38 9.48
N ASN A 25 -1.16 -20.24 8.23
CA ASN A 25 -0.19 -19.21 7.89
C ASN A 25 -0.79 -17.90 8.38
N GLN A 26 -0.24 -17.35 9.46
CA GLN A 26 -0.61 -16.01 9.92
C GLN A 26 -0.30 -15.06 8.76
N ILE A 27 -1.35 -14.57 8.09
CA ILE A 27 -1.25 -13.50 7.12
C ILE A 27 -0.75 -12.28 7.89
N THR A 28 0.52 -11.95 7.70
CA THR A 28 1.09 -10.73 8.28
C THR A 28 0.55 -9.55 7.50
N ILE A 29 -0.32 -8.77 8.12
CA ILE A 29 -0.87 -7.56 7.50
C ILE A 29 0.31 -6.58 7.29
N PRO A 30 0.58 -6.14 6.05
CA PRO A 30 1.65 -5.19 5.80
C PRO A 30 1.42 -3.90 6.58
N LYS A 31 2.42 -3.51 7.37
CA LYS A 31 2.44 -2.25 8.12
C LYS A 31 3.65 -1.40 7.79
N ILE A 32 3.51 -0.10 8.03
CA ILE A 32 4.54 0.93 7.93
C ILE A 32 4.52 1.73 9.23
N THR A 33 5.65 1.80 9.93
CA THR A 33 5.79 2.61 11.15
C THR A 33 6.22 4.03 10.76
N VAL A 34 5.44 5.01 11.20
CA VAL A 34 5.65 6.42 10.89
C VAL A 34 5.89 7.23 12.16
N LEU A 35 6.54 8.37 11.99
CA LEU A 35 6.80 9.36 13.02
C LEU A 35 6.29 10.72 12.55
N ASP A 36 5.41 11.30 13.35
CA ASP A 36 4.76 12.58 13.12
C ASP A 36 4.90 13.51 14.32
N THR A 37 4.44 14.74 14.14
CA THR A 37 4.32 15.69 15.24
C THR A 37 3.12 15.38 16.12
N ASP A 38 3.28 15.51 17.44
CA ASP A 38 2.22 15.25 18.43
C ASP A 38 1.02 16.22 18.33
N PHE A 39 1.19 17.40 17.73
CA PHE A 39 0.11 18.30 17.31
C PHE A 39 0.56 19.26 16.20
N SER A 40 -0.34 20.14 15.72
CA SER A 40 -0.12 21.05 14.57
C SER A 40 1.11 21.97 14.63
N LYS A 41 1.74 22.13 15.80
CA LYS A 41 2.96 22.93 16.03
C LYS A 41 3.91 22.22 16.99
N GLY A 42 3.83 20.89 17.02
CA GLY A 42 4.38 20.05 18.06
C GLY A 42 5.78 19.54 17.81
N ARG A 43 6.18 18.55 18.61
CA ARG A 43 7.45 17.84 18.51
C ARG A 43 7.25 16.53 17.75
N LEU A 44 8.30 16.08 17.07
CA LEU A 44 8.30 14.83 16.30
C LEU A 44 8.36 13.61 17.22
N THR A 45 7.24 13.28 17.87
CA THR A 45 7.16 12.25 18.93
C THR A 45 5.96 11.29 18.78
N LEU A 46 5.09 11.49 17.79
CA LEU A 46 3.94 10.61 17.56
C LEU A 46 4.35 9.46 16.65
N GLU A 47 4.76 8.35 17.24
CA GLU A 47 5.01 7.09 16.53
C GLU A 47 3.73 6.25 16.44
N HIS A 48 3.39 5.77 15.24
CA HIS A 48 2.28 4.84 15.04
C HIS A 48 2.45 4.00 13.77
N ASP A 49 1.69 2.90 13.70
CA ASP A 49 1.64 2.04 12.52
C ASP A 49 0.49 2.46 11.60
N ILE A 50 0.74 2.41 10.29
CA ILE A 50 -0.26 2.53 9.23
C ILE A 50 -0.30 1.21 8.45
N ASN A 51 -1.50 0.73 8.15
CA ASN A 51 -1.72 -0.49 7.38
C ASN A 51 -2.69 -0.26 6.19
N LEU A 52 -2.99 -1.32 5.44
CA LEU A 52 -3.87 -1.26 4.27
C LEU A 52 -5.32 -0.91 4.61
N GLN A 53 -5.83 -1.30 5.78
CA GLN A 53 -7.18 -0.98 6.22
C GLN A 53 -7.35 0.53 6.45
N ASP A 54 -6.33 1.19 7.01
CA ASP A 54 -6.34 2.65 7.17
C ASP A 54 -6.45 3.35 5.81
N LEU A 55 -5.74 2.83 4.82
CA LEU A 55 -5.74 3.36 3.46
C LEU A 55 -7.05 3.06 2.72
N GLU A 56 -7.64 1.88 2.93
CA GLU A 56 -8.98 1.52 2.45
C GLU A 56 -10.04 2.46 3.03
N HIS A 57 -10.00 2.77 4.32
CA HIS A 57 -10.93 3.73 4.93
C HIS A 57 -10.77 5.13 4.37
N PHE A 58 -9.53 5.55 4.07
CA PHE A 58 -9.26 6.85 3.46
C PHE A 58 -9.76 6.92 2.01
N HIS A 59 -9.55 5.85 1.24
CA HIS A 59 -9.87 5.79 -0.19
C HIS A 59 -11.33 5.44 -0.49
N GLY A 60 -11.95 4.61 0.36
CA GLY A 60 -13.32 4.10 0.27
C GLY A 60 -13.45 2.64 -0.16
N HIS A 61 -12.38 1.98 -0.62
CA HIS A 61 -12.35 0.54 -0.92
C HIS A 61 -10.89 0.06 -1.12
N LEU A 62 -10.66 -1.25 -1.03
CA LEU A 62 -9.35 -1.84 -1.34
C LEU A 62 -9.24 -2.26 -2.83
N CYS A 63 -8.67 -1.38 -3.66
CA CYS A 63 -8.29 -1.70 -5.06
C CYS A 63 -6.88 -2.32 -5.14
N ASP A 64 -6.56 -3.01 -6.23
CA ASP A 64 -5.20 -3.49 -6.53
C ASP A 64 -4.17 -2.34 -6.60
N GLY A 65 -4.58 -1.19 -7.12
CA GLY A 65 -3.79 0.03 -7.16
C GLY A 65 -3.38 0.55 -5.77
N LEU A 66 -4.21 0.38 -4.73
CA LEU A 66 -3.87 0.76 -3.35
C LEU A 66 -2.81 -0.19 -2.79
N VAL A 67 -2.97 -1.49 -3.04
CA VAL A 67 -1.99 -2.51 -2.61
C VAL A 67 -0.64 -2.27 -3.30
N GLN A 68 -0.65 -2.04 -4.62
CA GLN A 68 0.53 -1.60 -5.37
C GLN A 68 1.14 -0.33 -4.77
N GLY A 69 0.32 0.68 -4.52
CA GLY A 69 0.75 1.96 -3.99
C GLY A 69 1.44 1.82 -2.63
N PHE A 70 0.78 1.11 -1.70
CA PHE A 70 1.28 0.86 -0.36
C PHE A 70 2.60 0.10 -0.36
N LEU A 71 2.66 -1.04 -1.06
CA LEU A 71 3.84 -1.89 -1.08
C LEU A 71 5.00 -1.24 -1.83
N GLY A 72 4.72 -0.51 -2.91
CA GLY A 72 5.73 0.26 -3.64
C GLY A 72 6.34 1.37 -2.79
N ILE A 73 5.50 2.14 -2.08
CA ILE A 73 5.96 3.18 -1.15
C ILE A 73 6.78 2.57 -0.02
N LYS A 74 6.31 1.46 0.58
CA LYS A 74 7.06 0.72 1.59
C LYS A 74 8.45 0.31 1.11
N ALA A 75 8.55 -0.22 -0.12
CA ALA A 75 9.82 -0.60 -0.73
C ALA A 75 10.79 0.59 -0.84
N GLY A 76 10.31 1.74 -1.33
CA GLY A 76 11.15 2.93 -1.44
C GLY A 76 11.52 3.53 -0.08
N MET A 77 10.63 3.45 0.91
CA MET A 77 10.87 3.94 2.25
C MET A 77 11.99 3.18 2.95
N TYR A 78 12.12 1.87 2.76
CA TYR A 78 13.26 1.12 3.30
C TYR A 78 14.62 1.59 2.77
N VAL A 79 14.66 2.19 1.58
CA VAL A 79 15.89 2.78 1.02
C VAL A 79 16.17 4.18 1.56
N LEU A 80 15.13 4.96 1.86
CA LEU A 80 15.23 6.33 2.39
C LEU A 80 15.38 6.37 3.93
N TYR A 81 14.82 5.39 4.62
CA TYR A 81 14.74 5.28 6.09
C TYR A 81 15.17 3.86 6.51
N PRO A 82 16.49 3.57 6.54
CA PRO A 82 16.98 2.22 6.83
C PRO A 82 16.73 1.77 8.29
N ASN A 83 16.40 2.69 9.19
CA ASN A 83 15.96 2.40 10.56
C ASN A 83 14.48 1.97 10.64
N GLY A 84 13.73 2.01 9.54
CA GLY A 84 12.35 1.52 9.44
C GLY A 84 11.27 2.49 9.90
N ILE A 85 11.63 3.60 10.56
CA ILE A 85 10.68 4.64 10.99
C ILE A 85 10.71 5.81 10.01
N ILE A 86 9.54 6.16 9.46
CA ILE A 86 9.42 7.21 8.46
C ILE A 86 9.03 8.54 9.08
N ASP A 87 9.89 9.54 8.94
CA ASP A 87 9.54 10.95 9.19
C ASP A 87 8.69 11.47 8.02
N ARG A 88 7.36 11.45 8.16
CA ARG A 88 6.43 12.00 7.16
C ARG A 88 6.54 13.52 7.05
N THR A 89 7.14 14.18 8.03
CA THR A 89 7.38 15.62 7.96
C THR A 89 8.53 15.95 6.99
N ASN A 90 9.45 15.01 6.79
CA ASN A 90 10.66 15.11 5.95
C ASN A 90 10.53 14.39 4.59
N THR A 91 9.37 13.82 4.27
CA THR A 91 9.16 13.08 3.03
C THR A 91 8.34 13.89 2.03
N ARG A 92 8.74 13.87 0.76
CA ARG A 92 7.94 14.37 -0.36
C ARG A 92 7.89 13.36 -1.50
N ILE A 93 6.82 13.38 -2.28
CA ILE A 93 6.56 12.34 -3.30
C ILE A 93 5.91 12.90 -4.55
N VAL A 94 6.33 12.39 -5.70
CA VAL A 94 5.69 12.56 -7.00
C VAL A 94 4.96 11.26 -7.34
N SER A 95 3.72 11.35 -7.79
CA SER A 95 2.92 10.21 -8.24
C SER A 95 2.55 10.32 -9.70
N LYS A 96 2.45 9.19 -10.40
CA LYS A 96 1.64 9.13 -11.62
C LYS A 96 0.17 9.40 -11.30
N SER A 97 -0.59 9.86 -12.29
CA SER A 97 -2.03 10.07 -12.14
C SER A 97 -2.74 8.74 -12.00
N SER A 98 -3.27 8.48 -10.81
CA SER A 98 -4.21 7.40 -10.51
C SER A 98 -4.79 7.69 -9.13
N PRO A 99 -6.13 7.70 -8.93
CA PRO A 99 -6.72 7.97 -7.63
C PRO A 99 -6.15 7.07 -6.52
N CYS A 100 -6.08 5.76 -6.75
CA CYS A 100 -5.50 4.82 -5.79
C CYS A 100 -4.03 5.16 -5.46
N LEU A 101 -3.20 5.47 -6.48
CA LEU A 101 -1.78 5.80 -6.24
C LEU A 101 -1.61 7.15 -5.52
N THR A 102 -2.36 8.17 -5.92
CA THR A 102 -2.25 9.49 -5.30
C THR A 102 -2.68 9.46 -3.84
N ASP A 103 -3.71 8.69 -3.50
CA ASP A 103 -4.17 8.55 -2.13
C ASP A 103 -3.15 7.80 -1.27
N ALA A 104 -2.58 6.70 -1.78
CA ALA A 104 -1.46 6.02 -1.13
C ALA A 104 -0.27 6.96 -0.90
N ALA A 105 0.11 7.75 -1.91
CA ALA A 105 1.19 8.71 -1.83
C ALA A 105 0.96 9.75 -0.72
N ILE A 106 -0.21 10.40 -0.72
CA ILE A 106 -0.56 11.47 0.22
C ILE A 106 -0.66 10.91 1.65
N TYR A 107 -1.35 9.78 1.82
CA TYR A 107 -1.64 9.22 3.14
C TYR A 107 -0.37 8.69 3.82
N LEU A 108 0.43 7.90 3.11
CA LEU A 108 1.60 7.22 3.68
C LEU A 108 2.80 8.13 3.87
N THR A 109 2.99 9.12 3.00
CA THR A 109 4.17 10.01 3.09
C THR A 109 3.91 11.30 3.88
N GLY A 110 2.65 11.67 4.14
CA GLY A 110 2.31 13.00 4.61
C GLY A 110 2.49 14.09 3.53
N GLY A 111 2.70 13.70 2.27
CA GLY A 111 2.75 14.58 1.12
C GLY A 111 1.45 15.37 0.99
N ARG A 112 1.56 16.68 0.79
CA ARG A 112 0.43 17.59 0.64
C ARG A 112 0.75 18.63 -0.43
N TYR A 113 -0.26 18.93 -1.24
CA TYR A 113 -0.18 19.99 -2.23
C TYR A 113 0.12 21.35 -1.57
N GLN A 114 -0.56 21.64 -0.44
CA GLN A 114 -0.43 22.89 0.31
C GLN A 114 1.00 23.16 0.79
N TYR A 115 1.77 22.11 1.08
CA TYR A 115 3.13 22.19 1.61
C TYR A 115 4.20 21.97 0.54
N ASN A 116 3.82 21.94 -0.74
CA ASN A 116 4.74 21.65 -1.84
C ASN A 116 5.52 20.33 -1.64
N SER A 117 4.88 19.33 -1.01
CA SER A 117 5.48 18.02 -0.72
C SER A 117 4.80 16.87 -1.49
N PHE A 118 3.84 17.19 -2.35
CA PHE A 118 3.20 16.27 -3.27
C PHE A 118 2.87 16.96 -4.59
N TYR A 119 3.09 16.27 -5.71
CA TYR A 119 2.48 16.60 -7.00
C TYR A 119 2.35 15.37 -7.89
N VAL A 120 1.57 15.52 -8.97
CA VAL A 120 1.36 14.49 -9.98
C VAL A 120 2.20 14.80 -11.22
N ASP A 121 2.86 13.78 -11.76
CA ASP A 121 3.63 13.87 -13.00
C ASP A 121 3.48 12.58 -13.82
N ASN A 122 2.88 12.70 -15.01
CA ASN A 122 2.69 11.58 -15.93
C ASN A 122 3.90 11.32 -16.84
N THR A 123 4.92 12.18 -16.78
CA THR A 123 6.16 12.01 -17.54
C THR A 123 7.13 11.02 -16.89
N ILE A 124 6.82 10.49 -15.69
CA ILE A 124 7.63 9.47 -15.02
C ILE A 124 7.74 8.22 -15.93
N THR A 125 8.90 8.03 -16.53
CA THR A 125 9.19 6.83 -17.34
C THR A 125 9.67 5.68 -16.46
N ASN A 126 9.18 4.46 -16.73
CA ASN A 126 9.59 3.24 -16.02
C ASN A 126 9.51 3.43 -14.50
N GLY A 127 8.33 3.80 -14.02
CA GLY A 127 8.07 4.14 -12.64
C GLY A 127 6.66 4.66 -12.42
N PHE A 128 6.23 4.67 -11.16
CA PHE A 128 4.93 5.23 -10.75
C PHE A 128 5.04 6.18 -9.55
N TYR A 129 6.15 6.14 -8.81
CA TYR A 129 6.50 7.16 -7.81
C TYR A 129 7.94 7.62 -7.93
N ILE A 130 8.18 8.86 -7.51
CA ILE A 130 9.50 9.36 -7.11
C ILE A 130 9.38 9.90 -5.68
N MET A 131 10.13 9.36 -4.74
CA MET A 131 10.15 9.82 -3.35
C MET A 131 11.48 10.48 -3.03
N GLN A 132 11.44 11.53 -2.23
CA GLN A 132 12.63 12.26 -1.82
C GLN A 132 12.55 12.67 -0.36
N ARG A 133 13.69 12.56 0.33
CA ARG A 133 13.90 13.19 1.62
C ARG A 133 14.22 14.67 1.45
N ILE A 134 13.57 15.53 2.23
CA ILE A 134 13.74 16.98 2.12
C ILE A 134 15.10 17.41 2.67
N ASP A 135 15.53 16.86 3.79
CA ASP A 135 16.76 17.21 4.50
C ASP A 135 18.06 16.96 3.72
N ASN A 136 18.15 15.83 3.02
CA ASN A 136 19.38 15.39 2.35
C ASN A 136 19.22 15.18 0.84
N LEU A 137 18.04 15.44 0.29
CA LEU A 137 17.70 15.29 -1.14
C LEU A 137 17.85 13.88 -1.70
N LYS A 138 18.13 12.86 -0.88
CA LYS A 138 18.19 11.46 -1.32
C LYS A 138 16.84 11.09 -1.94
N THR A 139 16.90 10.61 -3.18
CA THR A 139 15.72 10.41 -4.01
C THR A 139 15.71 8.99 -4.56
N VAL A 140 14.54 8.35 -4.55
CA VAL A 140 14.32 7.06 -5.18
C VAL A 140 13.14 7.10 -6.13
N LYS A 141 13.25 6.39 -7.25
CA LYS A 141 12.15 6.07 -8.15
C LYS A 141 11.68 4.65 -7.89
N ILE A 142 10.36 4.46 -7.84
CA ILE A 142 9.73 3.16 -7.64
C ILE A 142 9.08 2.72 -8.95
N GLN A 143 9.39 1.50 -9.35
CA GLN A 143 8.93 0.84 -10.56
C GLN A 143 8.35 -0.52 -10.21
N MET A 144 7.31 -0.94 -10.94
CA MET A 144 6.86 -2.32 -10.93
C MET A 144 7.74 -3.14 -11.88
N ASN A 145 8.15 -4.32 -11.46
CA ASN A 145 8.95 -5.20 -12.29
C ASN A 145 8.12 -5.74 -13.47
N LEU A 146 8.80 -6.00 -14.59
CA LEU A 146 8.16 -6.50 -15.79
C LEU A 146 7.53 -7.88 -15.52
N GLY A 147 6.30 -8.09 -16.01
CA GLY A 147 5.58 -9.35 -15.87
C GLY A 147 4.87 -9.55 -14.52
N VAL A 148 5.00 -8.62 -13.57
CA VAL A 148 4.31 -8.70 -12.27
C VAL A 148 2.81 -8.41 -12.40
N LYS A 149 2.44 -7.36 -13.15
CA LYS A 149 1.04 -7.06 -13.45
C LYS A 149 0.60 -7.81 -14.71
N PRO A 150 -0.48 -8.60 -14.66
CA PRO A 150 -1.08 -9.18 -15.85
C PRO A 150 -1.56 -8.09 -16.84
N PRO A 151 -1.17 -8.14 -18.12
CA PRO A 151 -1.57 -7.13 -19.11
C PRO A 151 -3.09 -7.08 -19.35
N GLU A 152 -3.80 -8.19 -19.07
CA GLU A 152 -5.26 -8.29 -19.18
C GLU A 152 -5.97 -7.27 -18.30
N ILE A 153 -5.41 -6.94 -17.11
CA ILE A 153 -5.98 -5.93 -16.21
C ILE A 153 -6.00 -4.57 -16.89
N ASP A 154 -4.92 -4.16 -17.57
CA ASP A 154 -4.86 -2.88 -18.27
C ASP A 154 -5.82 -2.85 -19.47
N ILE A 155 -5.89 -3.95 -20.22
CA ILE A 155 -6.78 -4.08 -21.38
C ILE A 155 -8.26 -4.00 -20.96
N MET A 156 -8.65 -4.73 -19.92
CA MET A 156 -10.02 -4.75 -19.41
C MET A 156 -10.35 -3.46 -18.66
N GLY A 157 -9.43 -2.93 -17.86
CA GLY A 157 -9.59 -1.63 -17.18
C GLY A 157 -9.84 -0.49 -18.16
N ALA A 158 -9.13 -0.46 -19.30
CA ALA A 158 -9.38 0.53 -20.34
C ALA A 158 -10.78 0.41 -20.98
N LYS A 159 -11.35 -0.80 -21.06
CA LYS A 159 -12.72 -1.03 -21.50
C LYS A 159 -13.74 -0.64 -20.42
N ALA A 160 -13.43 -0.89 -19.15
CA ALA A 160 -14.26 -0.53 -18.00
C ALA A 160 -14.41 1.00 -17.89
N ILE A 161 -13.32 1.75 -18.05
CA ILE A 161 -13.34 3.24 -18.07
C ILE A 161 -14.27 3.78 -19.17
N LYS A 162 -14.34 3.08 -20.32
CA LYS A 162 -15.24 3.44 -21.42
C LYS A 162 -16.69 2.98 -21.21
N GLY A 163 -17.00 2.27 -20.13
CA GLY A 163 -18.32 1.70 -19.86
C GLY A 163 -18.72 0.58 -20.82
N THR A 164 -17.75 -0.10 -21.44
CA THR A 164 -17.99 -1.08 -22.52
C THR A 164 -17.97 -2.55 -22.08
N LEU A 165 -17.60 -2.81 -20.82
CA LEU A 165 -17.63 -4.16 -20.26
C LEU A 165 -19.05 -4.56 -19.87
N SER A 166 -19.41 -5.82 -20.09
CA SER A 166 -20.63 -6.40 -19.51
C SER A 166 -20.48 -6.56 -18.00
N SER A 167 -21.59 -6.78 -17.28
CA SER A 167 -21.55 -7.09 -15.85
C SER A 167 -20.69 -8.33 -15.55
N CYS A 168 -20.75 -9.36 -16.40
CA CYS A 168 -19.90 -10.54 -16.25
C CYS A 168 -18.41 -10.21 -16.45
N ASP A 169 -18.08 -9.35 -17.42
CA ASP A 169 -16.70 -8.94 -17.65
C ASP A 169 -16.16 -8.06 -16.50
N LEU A 170 -17.00 -7.27 -15.83
CA LEU A 170 -16.61 -6.52 -14.64
C LEU A 170 -16.26 -7.45 -13.47
N GLU A 171 -16.99 -8.54 -13.27
CA GLU A 171 -16.64 -9.54 -12.25
C GLU A 171 -15.33 -10.27 -12.59
N ILE A 172 -15.08 -10.52 -13.87
CA ILE A 172 -13.79 -11.07 -14.33
C ILE A 172 -12.65 -10.09 -14.04
N LEU A 173 -12.81 -8.81 -14.39
CA LEU A 173 -11.81 -7.78 -14.11
C LEU A 173 -11.51 -7.69 -12.61
N LYS A 174 -12.54 -7.61 -11.78
CA LYS A 174 -12.41 -7.58 -10.32
C LYS A 174 -11.67 -8.82 -9.79
N ALA A 175 -11.95 -10.01 -10.32
CA ALA A 175 -11.25 -11.22 -9.92
C ALA A 175 -9.75 -11.16 -10.28
N LEU A 176 -9.40 -10.64 -11.47
CA LEU A 176 -8.01 -10.45 -11.89
C LEU A 176 -7.28 -9.43 -10.98
N GLU A 177 -7.92 -8.31 -10.69
CA GLU A 177 -7.38 -7.28 -9.79
C GLU A 177 -7.17 -7.83 -8.37
N ASN A 178 -8.13 -8.59 -7.84
CA ASN A 178 -7.99 -9.25 -6.53
C ASN A 178 -6.85 -10.27 -6.52
N GLN A 179 -6.72 -11.10 -7.56
CA GLN A 179 -5.61 -12.05 -7.67
C GLN A 179 -4.27 -11.34 -7.75
N PHE A 180 -4.19 -10.23 -8.47
CA PHE A 180 -2.99 -9.43 -8.57
C PHE A 180 -2.62 -8.78 -7.22
N ALA A 181 -3.59 -8.20 -6.53
CA ALA A 181 -3.39 -7.67 -5.17
C ALA A 181 -2.88 -8.75 -4.21
N GLN A 182 -3.47 -9.94 -4.24
CA GLN A 182 -3.02 -11.09 -3.44
C GLN A 182 -1.62 -11.56 -3.84
N HIS A 183 -1.29 -11.56 -5.12
CA HIS A 183 0.06 -11.88 -5.58
C HIS A 183 1.08 -10.93 -4.97
N LEU A 184 0.82 -9.61 -5.02
CA LEU A 184 1.71 -8.61 -4.43
C LEU A 184 1.89 -8.77 -2.91
N LEU A 185 0.83 -9.14 -2.19
CA LEU A 185 0.85 -9.35 -0.74
C LEU A 185 1.64 -10.60 -0.33
N ASN A 186 1.69 -11.62 -1.19
CA ASN A 186 2.25 -12.94 -0.87
C ASN A 186 3.64 -13.17 -1.48
N THR A 187 4.24 -12.18 -2.12
CA THR A 187 5.55 -12.27 -2.77
C THR A 187 6.52 -11.24 -2.21
N ASP A 188 7.83 -11.47 -2.41
CA ASP A 188 8.85 -10.54 -1.94
C ASP A 188 8.72 -9.19 -2.66
N SER A 189 8.80 -8.10 -1.90
CA SER A 189 8.78 -6.75 -2.46
C SER A 189 9.83 -6.55 -3.56
N LYS A 190 10.99 -7.20 -3.48
CA LYS A 190 12.06 -7.13 -4.48
C LYS A 190 11.73 -7.83 -5.80
N THR A 191 10.85 -8.85 -5.77
CA THR A 191 10.35 -9.47 -7.01
C THR A 191 9.27 -8.63 -7.66
N ASN A 192 8.55 -7.83 -6.87
CA ASN A 192 7.46 -6.98 -7.33
C ASN A 192 7.92 -5.60 -7.82
N PHE A 193 8.92 -5.03 -7.16
CA PHE A 193 9.33 -3.65 -7.36
C PHE A 193 10.85 -3.51 -7.52
N THR A 194 11.23 -2.55 -8.36
CA THR A 194 12.58 -2.03 -8.44
C THR A 194 12.59 -0.63 -7.84
N VAL A 195 13.51 -0.40 -6.90
CA VAL A 195 13.76 0.93 -6.31
C VAL A 195 15.12 1.41 -6.81
N THR A 196 15.13 2.52 -7.55
CA THR A 196 16.36 3.09 -8.14
C THR A 196 16.65 4.45 -7.53
N GLU A 197 17.87 4.66 -7.05
CA GLU A 197 18.31 5.98 -6.59
C GLU A 197 18.45 6.95 -7.77
N LEU A 198 17.98 8.20 -7.60
CA LEU A 198 18.12 9.27 -8.58
C LEU A 198 19.07 10.34 -8.04
N THR A 199 20.18 10.57 -8.74
CA THR A 199 21.25 11.49 -8.27
C THR A 199 21.02 12.95 -8.63
N ASN A 200 20.21 13.25 -9.64
CA ASN A 200 20.00 14.60 -10.18
C ASN A 200 18.53 15.02 -10.26
N PHE A 201 17.68 14.43 -9.41
CA PHE A 201 16.26 14.75 -9.42
C PHE A 201 16.02 16.17 -8.91
N LYS A 202 15.26 16.95 -9.69
CA LYS A 202 14.84 18.30 -9.34
C LYS A 202 13.34 18.30 -9.02
N TRP A 203 13.00 18.78 -7.82
CA TRP A 203 11.61 18.96 -7.42
C TRP A 203 10.98 20.11 -8.21
N ASN A 204 10.09 19.80 -9.16
CA ASN A 204 9.52 20.80 -10.06
C ASN A 204 8.02 20.62 -10.32
N PRO A 205 7.15 20.86 -9.31
CA PRO A 205 5.71 20.87 -9.52
C PRO A 205 5.30 21.94 -10.54
N LEU A 206 4.31 21.59 -11.38
CA LEU A 206 3.69 22.53 -12.32
C LEU A 206 2.93 23.66 -11.60
N VAL A 207 2.26 23.33 -10.51
CA VAL A 207 1.57 24.27 -9.64
C VAL A 207 2.12 24.12 -8.22
N LYS A 208 2.50 25.25 -7.61
CA LYS A 208 3.15 25.28 -6.30
C LYS A 208 2.29 26.08 -5.32
N HIS A 209 2.17 25.56 -4.11
CA HIS A 209 1.69 26.32 -2.96
C HIS A 209 2.71 26.18 -1.84
N ASP A 210 3.08 27.31 -1.27
CA ASP A 210 4.07 27.38 -0.20
C ASP A 210 3.39 27.80 1.11
N TYR A 211 2.29 27.12 1.47
CA TYR A 211 1.73 27.31 2.80
C TYR A 211 2.78 26.86 3.83
N THR A 212 3.07 27.73 4.79
CA THR A 212 4.04 27.44 5.85
C THR A 212 3.62 26.17 6.58
N LYS A 213 4.41 25.11 6.42
CA LYS A 213 4.21 23.85 7.11
C LYS A 213 4.51 24.05 8.60
N THR A 214 3.47 24.30 9.41
CA THR A 214 3.64 24.71 10.82
C THR A 214 4.05 23.57 11.74
N ASP A 215 3.73 22.34 11.37
CA ASP A 215 4.04 21.14 12.14
C ASP A 215 5.55 20.87 12.21
N ILE A 216 6.37 21.36 11.27
CA ILE A 216 7.83 21.20 11.33
C ILE A 216 8.57 22.26 12.15
N LEU A 217 7.95 23.40 12.48
CA LEU A 217 8.66 24.55 13.05
C LEU A 217 9.27 24.26 14.43
N ASN A 218 8.59 23.42 15.22
CA ASN A 218 9.01 23.06 16.57
C ASN A 218 9.43 21.60 16.70
N LYS A 219 9.58 20.89 15.59
CA LYS A 219 9.70 19.42 15.60
C LYS A 219 10.90 18.90 16.40
N ASN A 220 11.95 19.72 16.52
CA ASN A 220 13.20 19.45 17.25
C ASN A 220 13.32 20.17 18.61
N LYS A 221 12.24 20.79 19.13
CA LYS A 221 12.28 21.46 20.44
C LYS A 221 12.42 20.44 21.56
N SER A 222 13.13 20.80 22.62
CA SER A 222 13.24 19.98 23.83
C SER A 222 11.90 19.86 24.58
N ILE A 223 11.83 18.90 25.49
CA ILE A 223 10.73 18.80 26.45
C ILE A 223 10.89 19.94 27.47
N CYS A 224 9.77 20.37 28.07
CA CYS A 224 9.83 21.29 29.21
C CYS A 224 10.45 20.53 30.38
N ASN A 225 11.57 21.00 30.90
CA ASN A 225 12.16 20.49 32.13
C ASN A 225 11.38 20.99 33.34
#